data_AF-A0A9Q3CK71-F1
#
_entry.id   AF-A0A9Q3CK71-F1
#
_cell.length_a   1.000
_cell.length_b   1.000
_cell.length_c   1.000
_cell.angle_alpha   90.00
_cell.angle_beta   90.00
_cell.angle_gamma   90.00
#
_symmetry.space_group_name_H-M   'P 1'
#
loop_
_entity.id
_entity.type
_entity.pdbx_description
1 polymer ?
#
loop_
_entity_poly.entity_id
_entity_poly.type
_entity_poly.pdbx_seq_one_letter_code
_entity_poly.pdbx_strand_id
1 'polypeptide(L)'
;MQLIMDTLKDLSSSGKREAALKALGQLCSNTGYVVDSYFDPPALLPIITSILRTETYSHVLREALRVLGILGALDPYRNNSAIDQIGGSTIGIGTLLDSAPILTDPLHPDQIGSSNEYYYPTITFSALPSILRDSSLSHHHAAVVQAIIFIFWSFRLKCVGFLPKVIPTYLHAMR
;
A
#
# COMPACT_ATOMS: atom_id res chain seq x y z
N MET A 1 7.18 -10.40 -18.78
CA MET A 1 6.62 -9.30 -17.95
C MET A 1 7.02 -9.35 -16.47
N GLN A 2 7.34 -10.51 -15.89
CA GLN A 2 7.70 -10.62 -14.45
C GLN A 2 8.90 -9.73 -14.03
N LEU A 3 9.98 -9.69 -14.83
CA LEU A 3 11.14 -8.84 -14.52
C LEU A 3 10.77 -7.35 -14.45
N ILE A 4 9.97 -6.85 -15.40
CA ILE A 4 9.50 -5.46 -15.41
C ILE A 4 8.67 -5.20 -14.15
N MET A 5 7.81 -6.14 -13.78
CA MET A 5 6.99 -6.06 -12.59
C MET A 5 7.82 -5.96 -11.30
N ASP A 6 8.86 -6.76 -11.17
CA ASP A 6 9.76 -6.73 -10.01
C ASP A 6 10.53 -5.40 -9.94
N THR A 7 10.95 -4.86 -11.09
CA THR A 7 11.60 -3.54 -11.14
C THR A 7 10.65 -2.38 -10.85
N LEU A 8 9.34 -2.53 -11.11
CA LEU A 8 8.33 -1.53 -10.74
C LEU A 8 8.03 -1.53 -9.23
N LYS A 9 8.13 -2.69 -8.59
CA LYS A 9 8.01 -2.83 -7.12
C LYS A 9 9.22 -2.29 -6.38
N ASP A 10 10.38 -2.24 -7.02
CA ASP A 10 11.62 -1.73 -6.44
C ASP A 10 11.59 -0.20 -6.29
N LEU A 11 11.37 0.27 -5.06
CA LEU A 11 11.34 1.70 -4.69
C LEU A 11 12.74 2.33 -4.56
N SER A 12 13.83 1.56 -4.68
CA SER A 12 15.19 2.04 -4.44
C SER A 12 15.70 3.05 -5.47
N SER A 13 15.17 3.03 -6.71
CA SER A 13 15.66 3.87 -7.80
C SER A 13 14.53 4.35 -8.71
N SER A 14 14.41 5.68 -8.88
CA SER A 14 13.46 6.29 -9.82
C SER A 14 13.82 6.00 -11.28
N GLY A 15 15.11 6.01 -11.62
CA GLY A 15 15.58 5.76 -12.99
C GLY A 15 15.26 4.35 -13.48
N LYS A 16 15.37 3.33 -12.61
CA LYS A 16 14.96 1.96 -12.95
C LYS A 16 13.45 1.88 -13.21
N ARG A 17 12.65 2.55 -12.38
CA ARG A 17 11.18 2.58 -12.54
C ARG A 17 10.76 3.32 -13.81
N GLU A 18 11.41 4.43 -14.14
CA GLU A 18 11.17 5.13 -15.41
C GLU A 18 11.46 4.22 -16.62
N ALA A 19 12.63 3.56 -16.62
CA ALA A 19 13.02 2.64 -17.67
C ALA A 19 12.05 1.45 -17.78
N ALA A 20 11.60 0.92 -16.64
CA ALA A 20 10.62 -0.16 -16.58
C ALA A 20 9.26 0.25 -17.15
N LEU A 21 8.76 1.45 -16.80
CA LEU A 21 7.51 2.00 -17.35
C LEU A 21 7.61 2.23 -18.86
N LYS A 22 8.72 2.82 -19.34
CA LYS A 22 8.96 2.99 -20.78
C LYS A 22 8.96 1.64 -21.51
N ALA A 23 9.68 0.66 -20.97
CA ALA A 23 9.73 -0.68 -21.56
C ALA A 23 8.36 -1.35 -21.58
N LEU A 24 7.56 -1.19 -20.52
CA LEU A 24 6.20 -1.72 -20.45
C LEU A 24 5.30 -1.07 -21.50
N GLY A 25 5.31 0.25 -21.59
CA GLY A 25 4.52 1.00 -22.58
C GLY A 25 4.87 0.60 -24.01
N GLN A 26 6.16 0.50 -24.32
CA GLN A 26 6.65 0.06 -25.64
C GLN A 26 6.29 -1.38 -25.94
N LEU A 27 6.35 -2.27 -24.95
CA LEU A 27 5.97 -3.67 -25.13
C LEU A 27 4.47 -3.75 -25.44
N CYS A 28 3.61 -3.17 -24.60
CA CYS A 28 2.16 -3.19 -24.79
C CYS A 28 1.74 -2.52 -26.10
N SER A 29 2.37 -1.40 -26.49
CA SER A 29 2.06 -0.72 -27.76
C SER A 29 2.43 -1.55 -28.98
N ASN A 30 3.57 -2.24 -28.94
CA ASN A 30 4.10 -2.96 -30.10
C ASN A 30 3.51 -4.36 -30.22
N THR A 31 3.13 -5.00 -29.11
CA THR A 31 2.52 -6.35 -29.12
C THR A 31 0.99 -6.32 -29.20
N GLY A 32 0.37 -5.14 -28.99
CA GLY A 32 -1.09 -5.03 -28.87
C GLY A 32 -1.66 -5.63 -27.58
N TYR A 33 -0.81 -5.95 -26.61
CA TYR A 33 -1.19 -6.57 -25.34
C TYR A 33 -1.62 -5.51 -24.32
N VAL A 34 -2.86 -5.03 -24.43
CA VAL A 34 -3.35 -3.79 -23.80
C VAL A 34 -4.30 -4.05 -22.63
N VAL A 35 -5.43 -4.73 -22.86
CA VAL A 35 -6.42 -5.01 -21.81
C VAL A 35 -6.02 -6.24 -20.97
N ASP A 36 -5.49 -7.27 -21.64
CA ASP A 36 -5.12 -8.53 -21.00
C ASP A 36 -3.92 -8.38 -20.06
N SER A 37 -3.10 -7.33 -20.27
CA SER A 37 -2.01 -6.93 -19.37
C SER A 37 -2.46 -6.66 -17.93
N TYR A 38 -3.72 -6.28 -17.72
CA TYR A 38 -4.26 -6.09 -16.38
C TYR A 38 -4.55 -7.41 -15.66
N PHE A 39 -4.81 -8.49 -16.39
CA PHE A 39 -5.20 -9.78 -15.82
C PHE A 39 -3.98 -10.69 -15.60
N ASP A 40 -2.96 -10.60 -16.46
CA ASP A 40 -1.75 -11.44 -16.39
C ASP A 40 -0.48 -10.59 -16.29
N PRO A 41 -0.15 -9.92 -15.16
CA PRO A 41 -0.52 -10.25 -13.78
C PRO A 41 -1.47 -9.24 -13.13
N PRO A 42 -2.37 -9.67 -12.21
CA PRO A 42 -3.42 -8.84 -11.63
C PRO A 42 -2.91 -7.70 -10.71
N ALA A 43 -1.63 -7.73 -10.35
CA ALA A 43 -1.01 -6.71 -9.51
C ALA A 43 -0.58 -5.44 -10.28
N LEU A 44 -0.74 -5.37 -11.61
CA LEU A 44 -0.24 -4.25 -12.41
C LEU A 44 -0.90 -2.92 -12.05
N LEU A 45 -2.23 -2.88 -12.06
CA LEU A 45 -3.01 -1.68 -11.76
C LEU A 45 -2.76 -1.10 -10.37
N PRO A 46 -2.75 -1.90 -9.27
CA PRO A 46 -2.43 -1.37 -7.95
C PRO A 46 -1.01 -0.80 -7.85
N ILE A 47 -0.06 -1.32 -8.63
CA ILE A 47 1.31 -0.77 -8.67
C ILE A 47 1.37 0.55 -9.46
N ILE A 48 0.73 0.64 -10.63
CA ILE A 48 0.71 1.90 -11.38
C ILE A 48 -0.01 2.99 -10.58
N THR A 49 -1.12 2.67 -9.93
CA THR A 49 -1.85 3.63 -9.08
C THR A 49 -1.10 4.00 -7.82
N SER A 50 -0.33 3.08 -7.22
CA SER A 50 0.56 3.42 -6.11
C SER A 50 1.66 4.38 -6.57
N ILE A 51 2.32 4.11 -7.71
CA ILE A 51 3.33 5.00 -8.30
C ILE A 51 2.74 6.40 -8.56
N LEU A 52 1.52 6.48 -9.12
CA LEU A 52 0.86 7.77 -9.34
C LEU A 52 0.56 8.55 -8.06
N ARG A 53 0.38 7.86 -6.93
CA ARG A 53 0.11 8.48 -5.63
C ARG A 53 1.37 8.85 -4.85
N THR A 54 2.40 7.99 -4.90
CA THR A 54 3.58 8.11 -4.02
C THR A 54 4.73 8.86 -4.68
N GLU A 55 4.81 8.87 -6.01
CA GLU A 55 5.99 9.36 -6.71
C GLU A 55 6.07 10.88 -6.76
N THR A 56 7.24 11.43 -6.45
CA THR A 56 7.49 12.88 -6.46
C THR A 56 7.99 13.38 -7.81
N TYR A 57 8.67 12.54 -8.58
CA TYR A 57 9.30 12.92 -9.84
C TYR A 57 8.31 12.95 -11.00
N SER A 58 8.12 14.14 -11.60
CA SER A 58 7.17 14.35 -12.70
C SER A 58 7.45 13.50 -13.95
N HIS A 59 8.71 13.17 -14.24
CA HIS A 59 9.06 12.35 -15.41
C HIS A 59 8.54 10.90 -15.27
N VAL A 60 8.65 10.30 -14.09
CA VAL A 60 8.11 8.96 -13.79
C VAL A 60 6.58 8.99 -13.83
N LEU A 61 5.95 10.01 -13.24
CA LEU A 61 4.49 10.18 -13.25
C LEU A 61 3.93 10.29 -14.68
N ARG A 62 4.59 11.06 -15.55
CA ARG A 62 4.18 11.20 -16.96
C ARG A 62 4.27 9.88 -17.71
N GLU A 63 5.30 9.08 -17.44
CA GLU A 63 5.44 7.78 -18.08
C GLU A 63 4.40 6.78 -17.55
N ALA A 64 4.12 6.78 -16.24
CA ALA A 64 3.05 5.97 -15.66
C ALA A 64 1.68 6.31 -16.26
N LEU A 65 1.41 7.61 -16.46
CA LEU A 65 0.17 8.08 -17.09
C LEU A 65 0.09 7.69 -18.58
N ARG A 66 1.22 7.76 -19.30
CA ARG A 66 1.31 7.29 -20.69
C ARG A 66 1.03 5.80 -20.79
N VAL A 67 1.65 5.00 -19.93
CA VAL A 67 1.43 3.55 -19.84
C VAL A 67 -0.05 3.24 -19.59
N LEU A 68 -0.68 3.92 -18.64
CA LEU A 68 -2.12 3.77 -18.36
C LEU A 68 -2.98 4.13 -19.58
N GLY A 69 -2.60 5.18 -20.32
CA GLY A 69 -3.25 5.55 -21.58
C GLY A 69 -3.10 4.50 -22.68
N ILE A 70 -1.94 3.83 -22.77
CA ILE A 70 -1.67 2.76 -23.74
C ILE A 70 -2.49 1.51 -23.37
N LEU A 71 -2.55 1.14 -22.09
CA LEU A 71 -3.33 0.02 -21.56
C LEU A 71 -4.86 0.23 -21.69
N GLY A 72 -5.29 1.49 -21.80
CA GLY A 72 -6.68 1.85 -22.00
C GLY A 72 -7.53 1.77 -20.73
N ALA A 73 -8.76 2.27 -20.86
CA ALA A 73 -9.72 2.31 -19.77
C ALA A 73 -10.20 0.90 -19.40
N LEU A 74 -10.16 0.59 -18.10
CA LEU A 74 -10.67 -0.65 -17.55
C LEU A 74 -12.05 -0.43 -16.94
N ASP A 75 -12.97 -1.35 -17.18
CA ASP A 75 -14.30 -1.36 -16.56
C ASP A 75 -14.17 -1.72 -15.05
N PRO A 76 -14.70 -0.88 -14.13
CA PRO A 76 -14.64 -1.16 -12.69
C PRO A 76 -15.26 -2.52 -12.31
N TYR A 77 -16.30 -2.98 -13.03
CA TYR A 77 -16.92 -4.28 -12.72
C TYR A 77 -16.02 -5.47 -13.07
N ARG A 78 -15.29 -5.39 -14.18
CA ARG A 78 -14.33 -6.43 -14.59
C ARG A 78 -13.10 -6.46 -13.68
N ASN A 79 -12.68 -5.30 -13.17
CA ASN A 79 -11.57 -5.23 -12.22
C ASN A 79 -11.96 -5.82 -10.86
N ASN A 80 -13.12 -5.43 -10.31
CA ASN A 80 -13.56 -5.91 -9.01
C ASN A 80 -13.84 -7.41 -9.01
N SER A 81 -14.46 -7.95 -10.07
CA SER A 81 -14.69 -9.39 -10.18
C SER A 81 -13.39 -10.21 -10.28
N ALA A 82 -12.32 -9.65 -10.87
CA ALA A 82 -11.00 -10.29 -10.86
C ALA A 82 -10.34 -10.25 -9.47
N ILE A 83 -10.49 -9.13 -8.75
CA ILE A 83 -9.97 -8.97 -7.38
C ILE A 83 -10.73 -9.86 -6.38
N ASP A 84 -12.05 -9.97 -6.51
CA ASP A 84 -12.89 -10.82 -5.65
C ASP A 84 -12.58 -12.31 -5.80
N GLN A 85 -12.20 -12.75 -7.01
CA GLN A 85 -11.81 -14.15 -7.27
C GLN A 85 -10.43 -14.51 -6.72
N ILE A 86 -9.55 -13.53 -6.49
CA ILE A 86 -8.17 -13.75 -6.00
C ILE A 86 -8.09 -13.68 -4.46
N GLY A 87 -9.17 -13.26 -3.79
CA GLY A 87 -9.26 -13.27 -2.33
C GLY A 87 -8.43 -12.18 -1.67
N GLY A 88 -9.03 -11.01 -1.47
CA GLY A 88 -8.64 -10.10 -0.39
C GLY A 88 -8.25 -8.68 -0.79
N SER A 89 -8.83 -7.74 -0.05
CA SER A 89 -8.47 -6.33 0.10
C SER A 89 -9.09 -5.36 -0.91
N THR A 90 -10.36 -5.04 -0.65
CA THR A 90 -10.93 -3.69 -0.61
C THR A 90 -9.96 -2.53 -0.93
N ILE A 91 -9.82 -2.21 -2.22
CA ILE A 91 -9.45 -0.87 -2.66
C ILE A 91 -10.51 -0.43 -3.68
N GLY A 92 -11.76 -0.37 -3.20
CA GLY A 92 -12.90 0.15 -3.93
C GLY A 92 -13.32 1.49 -3.35
N ILE A 93 -13.13 2.55 -4.12
CA ILE A 93 -13.86 3.80 -3.91
C ILE A 93 -15.33 3.48 -4.20
N GLY A 94 -16.17 3.44 -3.16
CA GLY A 94 -17.62 3.34 -3.29
C GLY A 94 -18.21 1.94 -3.19
N THR A 95 -18.16 1.33 -2.02
CA THR A 95 -19.18 0.39 -1.57
C THR A 95 -19.52 0.71 -0.11
N LEU A 96 -20.64 1.43 0.07
CA LEU A 96 -21.33 1.42 1.33
C LEU A 96 -21.84 -0.02 1.57
N LEU A 97 -21.80 -0.47 2.83
CA LEU A 97 -22.57 -1.56 3.46
C LEU A 97 -22.21 -3.06 3.31
N ASP A 98 -21.08 -3.54 2.79
CA ASP A 98 -20.73 -4.94 3.06
C ASP A 98 -19.24 -5.26 2.98
N SER A 99 -18.75 -6.13 3.87
CA SER A 99 -17.34 -6.50 4.11
C SER A 99 -16.54 -5.57 5.02
N ALA A 100 -17.05 -5.33 6.24
CA ALA A 100 -16.18 -4.97 7.36
C ALA A 100 -15.43 -6.24 7.82
N PRO A 101 -14.10 -6.34 7.67
CA PRO A 101 -13.36 -7.46 8.23
C PRO A 101 -13.42 -7.32 9.76
N ILE A 102 -14.16 -8.22 10.41
CA ILE A 102 -14.05 -8.49 11.84
C ILE A 102 -14.34 -7.25 12.71
N LEU A 103 -15.63 -6.94 12.87
CA LEU A 103 -16.16 -6.00 13.89
C LEU A 103 -16.06 -6.56 15.33
N THR A 104 -15.08 -7.40 15.65
CA THR A 104 -14.89 -7.98 17.00
C THR A 104 -13.61 -7.53 17.69
N ASP A 105 -12.88 -6.56 17.14
CA ASP A 105 -11.73 -5.95 17.80
C ASP A 105 -12.13 -4.56 18.33
N PRO A 106 -12.32 -4.37 19.65
CA PRO A 106 -12.72 -3.10 20.26
C PRO A 106 -11.67 -1.97 20.10
N LEU A 107 -10.57 -2.25 19.40
CA LEU A 107 -9.47 -1.36 19.03
C LEU A 107 -9.51 -0.93 17.55
N HIS A 108 -10.62 -1.09 16.81
CA HIS A 108 -10.69 -0.57 15.44
C HIS A 108 -10.92 0.95 15.43
N PRO A 109 -10.12 1.74 14.68
CA PRO A 109 -10.20 3.20 14.69
C PRO A 109 -11.57 3.76 14.25
N ASP A 110 -12.35 2.98 13.49
CA ASP A 110 -13.69 3.35 13.02
C ASP A 110 -14.82 3.07 14.04
N GLN A 111 -14.54 2.32 15.11
CA GLN A 111 -15.52 1.98 16.16
C GLN A 111 -15.36 2.80 17.45
N ILE A 112 -14.27 3.58 17.55
CA ILE A 112 -13.97 4.37 18.73
C ILE A 112 -14.32 5.83 18.44
N GLY A 113 -15.34 6.36 19.14
CA GLY A 113 -15.62 7.80 19.11
C GLY A 113 -14.41 8.62 19.54
N SER A 114 -14.21 9.79 18.93
CA SER A 114 -13.06 10.69 19.19
C SER A 114 -12.92 11.15 20.64
N SER A 115 -13.92 10.90 21.48
CA SER A 115 -13.95 11.18 22.92
C SER A 115 -13.28 10.09 23.79
N ASN A 116 -12.90 8.95 23.24
CA ASN A 116 -12.31 7.85 24.00
C ASN A 116 -10.79 8.02 24.18
N GLU A 117 -10.29 7.74 25.40
CA GLU A 117 -8.87 7.78 25.75
C GLU A 117 -7.99 6.84 24.90
N TYR A 118 -8.56 5.79 24.30
CA TYR A 118 -7.86 4.85 23.44
C TYR A 118 -7.84 5.23 21.95
N TYR A 119 -8.52 6.30 21.54
CA TYR A 119 -8.61 6.71 20.14
C TYR A 119 -7.24 7.06 19.55
N TYR A 120 -6.54 8.02 20.16
CA TYR A 120 -5.24 8.50 19.65
C TYR A 120 -4.13 7.43 19.63
N PRO A 121 -3.93 6.63 20.70
CA PRO A 121 -2.95 5.54 20.67
C PRO A 121 -3.27 4.50 19.59
N THR A 122 -4.54 4.16 19.40
CA THR A 122 -4.97 3.17 18.41
C THR A 122 -4.61 3.60 16.98
N ILE A 123 -4.86 4.87 16.65
CA ILE A 123 -4.47 5.44 15.35
C ILE A 123 -2.94 5.51 15.24
N THR A 124 -2.26 5.85 16.33
CA THR A 124 -0.80 5.93 16.33
C THR A 124 -0.16 4.55 16.12
N PHE A 125 -0.72 3.50 16.73
CA PHE A 125 -0.27 2.11 16.57
C PHE A 125 -0.74 1.44 15.28
N SER A 126 -1.66 2.04 14.52
CA SER A 126 -1.91 1.62 13.13
C SER A 126 -0.98 2.32 12.14
N ALA A 127 -0.62 3.58 12.38
CA ALA A 127 0.19 4.39 11.46
C ALA A 127 1.71 4.26 11.66
N LEU A 128 2.24 4.26 12.89
CA LEU A 128 3.69 4.21 13.12
C LEU A 128 4.34 2.91 12.63
N PRO A 129 3.74 1.71 12.85
CA PRO A 129 4.33 0.48 12.35
C PRO A 129 4.33 0.37 10.81
N SER A 130 3.39 1.03 10.10
CA SER A 130 3.40 1.01 8.63
C SER A 130 4.61 1.77 8.07
N ILE A 131 5.04 2.84 8.74
CA ILE A 131 6.27 3.59 8.41
C ILE A 131 7.52 2.73 8.64
N LEU A 132 7.56 1.94 9.73
CA LEU A 132 8.69 1.03 10.00
C LEU A 132 8.81 -0.10 8.96
N ARG A 133 7.71 -0.46 8.29
CA ARG A 133 7.72 -1.50 7.24
C ARG A 133 8.33 -0.99 5.93
N ASP A 134 8.35 0.32 5.71
CA ASP A 134 8.91 0.91 4.50
C ASP A 134 10.42 1.16 4.69
N SER A 135 11.24 0.39 3.98
CA SER A 135 12.70 0.50 3.99
C SER A 135 13.19 1.84 3.41
N SER A 136 12.42 2.46 2.51
CA SER A 136 12.80 3.74 1.89
C SER A 136 12.80 4.90 2.89
N LEU A 137 12.04 4.79 3.99
CA LEU A 137 11.98 5.78 5.08
C LEU A 137 12.95 5.45 6.24
N SER A 138 14.02 4.70 5.99
CA SER A 138 15.01 4.31 7.01
C SER A 138 15.53 5.46 7.88
N HIS A 139 15.68 6.67 7.31
CA HIS A 139 16.08 7.87 8.05
C HIS A 139 15.11 8.26 9.19
N HIS A 140 13.83 7.90 9.08
CA HIS A 140 12.81 8.18 10.09
C HIS A 140 12.59 7.03 11.07
N HIS A 141 13.16 5.84 10.83
CA HIS A 141 12.93 4.68 11.68
C HIS A 141 13.34 4.94 13.14
N ALA A 142 14.48 5.60 13.38
CA ALA A 142 14.93 5.94 14.74
C ALA A 142 13.90 6.81 15.50
N ALA A 143 13.35 7.83 14.85
CA ALA A 143 12.35 8.72 15.43
C ALA A 143 11.03 7.98 15.72
N VAL A 144 10.62 7.07 14.83
CA VAL A 144 9.41 6.27 15.00
C VAL A 144 9.55 5.30 16.18
N VAL A 145 10.70 4.63 16.31
CA VAL A 145 10.98 3.75 17.46
C VAL A 145 10.96 4.54 18.77
N GLN A 146 11.58 5.72 18.81
CA GLN A 146 11.55 6.58 19.98
C GLN A 146 10.12 6.99 20.37
N ALA A 147 9.28 7.34 19.39
CA ALA A 147 7.88 7.68 19.61
C ALA A 147 7.08 6.49 20.17
N ILE A 148 7.26 5.29 19.60
CA ILE A 148 6.61 4.06 20.09
C ILE A 148 7.01 3.76 21.54
N ILE A 149 8.29 3.86 21.88
CA ILE A 149 8.80 3.66 23.24
C ILE A 149 8.19 4.68 24.21
N PHE A 150 8.13 5.96 23.81
CA PHE A 150 7.55 7.02 24.63
C PHE A 150 6.05 6.81 24.92
N ILE A 151 5.30 6.35 23.92
CA ILE A 151 3.88 6.01 24.06
C ILE A 151 3.71 4.82 25.01
N PHE A 152 4.53 3.78 24.87
CA PHE A 152 4.51 2.63 25.77
C PHE A 152 4.84 3.02 27.22
N TRP A 153 5.75 3.98 27.41
CA TRP A 153 6.09 4.48 28.74
C TRP A 153 4.93 5.25 29.38
N SER A 154 4.20 6.02 28.57
CA SER A 154 3.04 6.79 29.01
C SER A 154 1.83 5.91 29.36
N PHE A 155 1.59 4.82 28.62
CA PHE A 155 0.44 3.94 28.81
C PHE A 155 0.65 2.82 29.86
N ARG A 156 1.89 2.60 30.32
CA ARG A 156 2.25 1.57 31.32
C ARG A 156 1.64 0.20 31.02
N LEU A 157 0.67 -0.25 31.82
CA LEU A 157 0.04 -1.58 31.73
C LEU A 157 -1.10 -1.63 30.70
N LYS A 158 -1.63 -0.48 30.26
CA LYS A 158 -2.69 -0.42 29.24
C LYS A 158 -2.17 -0.73 27.81
N CYS A 159 -0.85 -0.90 27.65
CA CYS A 159 -0.17 -1.20 26.39
C CYS A 159 -0.32 -2.66 25.92
N VAL A 160 -0.71 -3.57 26.81
CA VAL A 160 -0.63 -5.03 26.56
C VAL A 160 -1.52 -5.47 25.40
N GLY A 161 -2.65 -4.80 25.17
CA GLY A 161 -3.52 -5.08 24.02
C GLY A 161 -2.89 -4.74 22.66
N PHE A 162 -1.91 -3.84 22.62
CA PHE A 162 -1.28 -3.37 21.38
C PHE A 162 0.01 -4.13 21.01
N LEU A 163 0.62 -4.84 21.97
CA LEU A 163 1.81 -5.67 21.80
C LEU A 163 1.75 -6.66 20.61
N PRO A 164 0.68 -7.45 20.42
CA PRO A 164 0.62 -8.42 19.32
C PRO A 164 0.66 -7.78 17.93
N LYS A 165 0.30 -6.50 17.79
CA LYS A 165 0.34 -5.76 16.52
C LYS A 165 1.69 -5.10 16.26
N VAL A 166 2.36 -4.63 17.31
CA VAL A 166 3.62 -3.87 17.19
C VAL A 166 4.84 -4.79 17.10
N ILE A 167 4.89 -5.89 17.86
CA ILE A 167 6.07 -6.79 17.89
C ILE A 167 6.42 -7.36 16.51
N PRO A 168 5.48 -7.94 15.74
CA PRO A 168 5.84 -8.57 14.47
C PRO A 168 6.47 -7.58 13.49
N THR A 169 5.94 -6.35 13.46
CA THR A 169 6.44 -5.28 12.60
C THR A 169 7.82 -4.80 13.05
N TYR A 170 8.05 -4.70 14.36
CA TYR A 170 9.35 -4.34 14.92
C TYR A 170 10.41 -5.41 14.65
N LEU A 171 10.07 -6.69 14.81
CA LEU A 171 10.96 -7.82 14.47
C LEU A 171 11.28 -7.86 12.98
N HIS A 172 10.30 -7.54 12.12
CA HIS A 172 10.52 -7.47 10.68
C HIS A 172 11.46 -6.33 10.29
N ALA A 173 11.36 -5.17 10.95
CA ALA A 173 12.24 -4.02 10.71
C ALA A 173 13.69 -4.23 11.18
N MET A 174 13.95 -5.14 12.12
CA MET A 174 15.30 -5.49 12.56
C MET A 174 16.01 -6.50 11.65
N ARG A 175 15.30 -7.08 10.68
CA ARG A 175 15.85 -8.06 9.74
C ARG A 175 16.40 -7.39 8.50
#